data_AF-A0A2R6CZU3-F1
#
_entry.id   AF-A0A2R6CZU3-F1
#
_cell.length_a   1.000
_cell.length_b   1.000
_cell.length_c   1.000
_cell.angle_alpha   90.00
_cell.angle_beta   90.00
_cell.angle_gamma   90.00
#
_symmetry.space_group_name_H-M   'P 1'
#
loop_
_entity.id
_entity.type
_entity.pdbx_description
1 polymer ?
#
loop_
_entity_poly.entity_id
_entity_poly.type
_entity_poly.pdbx_seq_one_letter_code
_entity_poly.pdbx_strand_id
1 'polypeptide(L)'
;MATVEQAGHVLEENLAYLGAALAYLVAGIHLFHPDRGFPRLVALLATDNASLLVGDPRPALFVASALAILVGIKLVMLDIRPRLVYALGMALLATFFLGYFAWHFTGHGGFLPGREAVSHQVGPVEALVVTNFCSVGSDRRFGPRGRSSISWAQKELRTTV
;
A
#
# COMPACT_ATOMS: atom_id res chain seq x y z
N MET A 1 35.83 13.34 -28.64
CA MET A 1 35.95 13.06 -27.20
C MET A 1 34.99 13.92 -26.36
N ALA A 2 34.85 15.24 -26.63
CA ALA A 2 33.90 16.11 -25.92
C ALA A 2 32.41 15.69 -25.97
N THR A 3 31.98 14.97 -27.01
CA THR A 3 30.57 14.56 -27.19
C THR A 3 30.10 13.46 -26.23
N VAL A 4 31.01 12.57 -25.80
CA VAL A 4 30.65 11.45 -24.91
C VAL A 4 30.55 11.92 -23.46
N GLU A 5 31.48 12.75 -23.00
CA GLU A 5 31.43 13.34 -21.66
C GLU A 5 30.20 14.25 -21.49
N GLN A 6 29.87 15.04 -22.51
CA GLN A 6 28.69 15.91 -22.48
C GLN A 6 27.37 15.11 -22.50
N ALA A 7 27.32 13.99 -23.21
CA ALA A 7 26.16 13.09 -23.16
C ALA A 7 26.00 12.41 -21.78
N GLY A 8 27.10 12.07 -21.12
CA GLY A 8 27.10 11.50 -19.76
C GLY A 8 26.52 12.47 -18.74
N HIS A 9 26.97 13.73 -18.75
CA HIS A 9 26.48 14.75 -17.81
C HIS A 9 24.97 15.00 -17.95
N VAL A 10 24.46 15.09 -19.18
CA VAL A 10 23.01 15.31 -19.43
C VAL A 10 22.18 14.11 -18.95
N LEU A 11 22.67 12.89 -19.14
CA LEU A 11 21.97 11.69 -18.67
C LEU A 11 21.90 11.66 -17.14
N GLU A 12 23.01 11.93 -16.45
CA GLU A 12 23.07 11.96 -14.99
C GLU A 12 22.12 13.00 -14.41
N GLU A 13 22.10 14.20 -14.99
CA GLU A 13 21.20 15.27 -14.57
C GLU A 13 19.72 14.88 -14.73
N ASN A 14 19.37 14.30 -15.88
CA ASN A 14 18.01 13.83 -16.15
C ASN A 14 17.57 12.73 -15.17
N LEU A 15 18.46 11.80 -14.83
CA LEU A 15 18.19 10.74 -13.87
C LEU A 15 17.99 11.31 -12.46
N ALA A 16 18.77 12.31 -12.07
CA ALA A 16 18.60 12.98 -10.78
C ALA A 16 17.25 13.71 -10.69
N TYR A 17 16.85 14.45 -11.74
CA TYR A 17 15.54 15.10 -11.78
C TYR A 17 14.39 14.09 -11.76
N LEU A 18 14.49 13.01 -12.53
CA LEU A 18 13.48 11.95 -12.53
C LEU A 18 13.36 11.29 -11.16
N GLY A 19 14.49 10.98 -10.52
CA GLY A 19 14.53 10.41 -9.17
C GLY A 19 13.87 11.34 -8.15
N ALA A 20 14.18 12.63 -8.18
CA ALA A 20 13.55 13.62 -7.31
C ALA A 20 12.03 13.74 -7.56
N ALA A 21 11.61 13.78 -8.82
CA ALA A 21 10.19 13.85 -9.19
C ALA A 21 9.41 12.62 -8.69
N LEU A 22 9.96 11.42 -8.86
CA LEU A 22 9.37 10.19 -8.34
C LEU A 22 9.32 10.19 -6.81
N ALA A 23 10.38 10.65 -6.14
CA ALA A 23 10.40 10.74 -4.69
C ALA A 23 9.33 11.72 -4.16
N TYR A 24 9.15 12.88 -4.81
CA TYR A 24 8.05 13.81 -4.48
C TYR A 24 6.67 13.20 -4.71
N LEU A 25 6.48 12.48 -5.82
CA LEU A 25 5.22 11.77 -6.11
C LEU A 25 4.91 10.74 -5.02
N VAL A 26 5.90 9.91 -4.65
CA VAL A 26 5.75 8.90 -3.59
C VAL A 26 5.43 9.55 -2.25
N ALA A 27 6.14 10.62 -1.88
CA ALA A 27 5.87 11.37 -0.65
C ALA A 27 4.44 11.95 -0.67
N GLY A 28 4.01 12.53 -1.79
CA GLY A 28 2.66 13.03 -1.98
C GLY A 28 1.60 11.93 -1.80
N ILE A 29 1.79 10.77 -2.43
CA ILE A 29 0.89 9.61 -2.25
C ILE A 29 0.82 9.20 -0.78
N HIS A 30 1.95 9.12 -0.08
CA HIS A 30 1.95 8.75 1.33
C HIS A 30 1.24 9.79 2.21
N LEU A 31 1.39 11.08 1.91
CA LEU A 31 0.78 12.17 2.67
C LEU A 31 -0.74 12.28 2.42
N PHE A 32 -1.17 12.09 1.18
CA PHE A 32 -2.56 12.36 0.75
C PHE A 32 -3.39 11.09 0.53
N HIS A 33 -2.86 9.90 0.83
CA HIS A 33 -3.65 8.68 0.76
C HIS A 33 -4.92 8.80 1.62
N PRO A 34 -6.12 8.55 1.10
CA PRO A 34 -7.38 8.80 1.80
C PRO A 34 -7.48 8.04 3.13
N ASP A 35 -7.10 6.75 3.13
CA ASP A 35 -7.28 5.90 4.31
C ASP A 35 -6.09 5.84 5.27
N ARG A 36 -4.90 6.30 4.84
CA ARG A 36 -3.62 6.07 5.56
C ARG A 36 -2.72 7.30 5.60
N GLY A 37 -3.07 8.37 4.92
CA GLY A 37 -2.27 9.57 4.89
C GLY A 37 -2.52 10.47 6.09
N PHE A 38 -2.05 11.70 5.95
CA PHE A 38 -2.20 12.78 6.91
C PHE A 38 -3.66 13.02 7.36
N PRO A 39 -4.68 13.00 6.48
CA PRO A 39 -6.06 13.22 6.91
C PRO A 39 -6.53 12.19 7.96
N ARG A 40 -6.19 10.92 7.76
CA ARG A 40 -6.54 9.85 8.70
C ARG A 40 -5.79 10.02 10.02
N LEU A 41 -4.49 10.32 9.97
CA LEU A 41 -3.68 10.52 11.17
C LEU A 41 -4.22 11.69 12.01
N VAL A 42 -4.50 12.83 11.37
CA VAL A 42 -5.08 13.99 12.04
C VAL A 42 -6.44 13.66 12.65
N ALA A 43 -7.31 12.95 11.91
CA ALA A 43 -8.61 12.55 12.44
C ALA A 43 -8.49 11.66 13.70
N LEU A 44 -7.54 10.72 13.72
CA LEU A 44 -7.29 9.86 14.89
C LEU A 44 -6.79 10.67 16.09
N LEU A 45 -5.85 11.59 15.86
CA LEU A 45 -5.28 12.42 16.94
C LEU A 45 -6.29 13.47 17.45
N ALA A 46 -7.08 14.07 16.56
CA ALA A 46 -8.05 15.11 16.91
C ALA A 46 -9.29 14.58 17.64
N THR A 47 -9.57 13.28 17.54
CA THR A 47 -10.72 12.63 18.20
C THR A 47 -10.33 11.83 19.43
N ASP A 48 -9.12 12.05 19.97
CA ASP A 48 -8.54 11.34 21.12
C ASP A 48 -8.49 9.80 20.96
N ASN A 49 -8.48 9.35 19.70
CA ASN A 49 -8.41 7.93 19.32
C ASN A 49 -6.96 7.52 18.98
N ALA A 50 -5.98 8.22 19.55
CA ALA A 50 -4.56 7.95 19.31
C ALA A 50 -4.15 6.51 19.70
N SER A 51 -4.84 5.92 20.67
CA SER A 51 -4.64 4.51 21.08
C SER A 51 -4.86 3.52 19.94
N LEU A 52 -5.68 3.85 18.93
CA LEU A 52 -5.91 3.00 17.76
C LEU A 52 -4.66 2.86 16.87
N LEU A 53 -3.69 3.77 16.98
CA LEU A 53 -2.42 3.66 16.26
C LEU A 53 -1.55 2.49 16.75
N VAL A 54 -1.79 1.99 17.97
CA VAL A 54 -1.16 0.76 18.44
C VAL A 54 -1.66 -0.44 17.63
N GLY A 55 -2.96 -0.47 17.33
CA GLY A 55 -3.60 -1.54 16.56
C GLY A 55 -3.37 -1.42 15.04
N ASP A 56 -3.31 -0.20 14.51
CA ASP A 56 -2.98 0.07 13.11
C ASP A 56 -1.97 1.22 13.00
N PRO A 57 -0.66 0.91 12.97
CA PRO A 57 0.39 1.93 12.91
C PRO A 57 0.55 2.53 11.51
N ARG A 58 -0.15 2.02 10.48
CA ARG A 58 0.05 2.42 9.09
C ARG A 58 -0.14 3.92 8.86
N PRO A 59 -1.14 4.62 9.44
CA PRO A 59 -1.30 6.04 9.21
C PRO A 59 -0.11 6.87 9.69
N ALA A 60 0.44 6.52 10.86
CA ALA A 60 1.62 7.19 11.39
C ALA A 60 2.86 6.90 10.54
N LEU A 61 3.08 5.64 10.16
CA LEU A 61 4.23 5.23 9.33
C LEU A 61 4.18 5.85 7.93
N PHE A 62 3.00 5.96 7.32
CA PHE A 62 2.82 6.62 6.03
C PHE A 62 3.24 8.08 6.09
N VAL A 63 2.72 8.86 7.05
CA VAL A 63 3.07 10.27 7.20
C VAL A 63 4.55 10.43 7.56
N ALA A 64 5.06 9.64 8.51
CA ALA A 64 6.47 9.71 8.90
C ALA A 64 7.41 9.42 7.71
N SER A 65 7.08 8.42 6.89
CA SER A 65 7.86 8.09 5.68
C SER A 65 7.80 9.21 4.63
N ALA A 66 6.64 9.84 4.42
CA ALA A 66 6.50 10.99 3.53
C ALA A 66 7.43 12.13 3.97
N LEU A 67 7.42 12.46 5.25
CA LEU A 67 8.30 13.48 5.83
C LEU A 67 9.78 13.11 5.67
N ALA A 68 10.13 11.85 5.94
CA ALA A 68 11.50 11.35 5.76
C ALA A 68 11.97 11.48 4.31
N ILE A 69 11.11 11.20 3.33
CA ILE A 69 11.42 11.36 1.90
C ILE A 69 11.62 12.84 1.55
N LEU A 70 10.72 13.73 1.98
CA LEU A 70 10.84 15.17 1.71
C LEU A 70 12.13 15.76 2.30
N VAL A 71 12.47 15.37 3.54
CA VAL A 71 13.74 15.75 4.17
C VAL A 71 14.92 15.16 3.41
N GLY A 72 14.85 13.89 3.00
CA GLY A 72 15.90 13.23 2.22
C GLY A 72 16.18 13.96 0.90
N ILE A 73 15.14 14.33 0.14
CA ILE A 73 15.29 15.13 -1.09
C ILE A 73 16.01 16.43 -0.77
N LYS A 74 15.59 17.16 0.27
CA LYS A 74 16.21 18.44 0.63
C LYS A 74 17.68 18.28 1.03
N LEU A 75 18.02 17.22 1.76
CA LEU A 75 19.41 16.92 2.14
C LEU A 75 20.30 16.63 0.93
N VAL A 76 19.79 15.86 -0.06
CA VAL A 76 20.52 15.59 -1.31
C VAL A 76 20.71 16.88 -2.11
N MET A 77 19.69 17.73 -2.22
CA MET A 77 19.79 19.03 -2.93
C MET A 77 20.80 19.99 -2.29
N LEU A 78 21.04 19.87 -0.98
CA LEU A 78 22.03 20.66 -0.25
C LEU A 78 23.41 19.99 -0.20
N ASP A 79 23.59 18.87 -0.91
CA ASP A 79 24.79 18.02 -0.89
C ASP A 79 25.21 17.56 0.54
N ILE A 80 24.23 17.43 1.44
CA ILE A 80 24.48 17.02 2.83
C ILE A 80 24.51 15.50 2.90
N ARG A 81 25.72 14.93 2.94
CA ARG A 81 25.98 13.49 3.15
C ARG A 81 25.13 12.59 2.21
N PRO A 82 25.14 12.81 0.88
CA PRO A 82 24.24 12.14 -0.06
C PRO A 82 24.29 10.61 0.04
N ARG A 83 25.48 10.03 0.22
CA ARG A 83 25.65 8.57 0.40
C ARG A 83 24.84 8.00 1.56
N LEU A 84 24.81 8.71 2.70
CA LEU A 84 24.03 8.29 3.85
C LEU A 84 22.54 8.43 3.56
N VAL A 85 22.13 9.52 2.91
CA VAL A 85 20.71 9.75 2.57
C VAL A 85 20.19 8.66 1.61
N TYR A 86 20.99 8.26 0.62
CA TYR A 86 20.67 7.11 -0.23
C TYR A 86 20.57 5.81 0.56
N ALA A 87 21.50 5.54 1.47
CA ALA A 87 21.43 4.34 2.32
C ALA A 87 20.16 4.31 3.19
N LEU A 88 19.78 5.47 3.77
CA LEU A 88 18.54 5.61 4.54
C LEU A 88 17.30 5.42 3.65
N GLY A 89 17.31 5.93 2.42
CA GLY A 89 16.24 5.70 1.45
C GLY A 89 16.08 4.22 1.10
N MET A 90 17.19 3.51 0.89
CA MET A 90 17.18 2.06 0.63
C MET A 90 16.69 1.27 1.86
N ALA A 91 17.09 1.66 3.06
CA ALA A 91 16.60 1.05 4.30
C ALA A 91 15.09 1.28 4.48
N LEU A 92 14.59 2.48 4.15
CA LEU A 92 13.17 2.80 4.18
C LEU A 92 12.39 1.92 3.19
N LEU A 93 12.87 1.81 1.94
CA LEU A 93 12.26 0.94 0.93
C LEU A 93 12.21 -0.52 1.40
N ALA A 94 13.33 -1.04 1.91
CA ALA A 94 13.42 -2.40 2.43
C ALA A 94 12.43 -2.63 3.58
N THR A 95 12.28 -1.65 4.47
CA THR A 95 11.33 -1.71 5.59
C THR A 95 9.89 -1.85 5.09
N PHE A 96 9.48 -1.05 4.10
CA PHE A 96 8.14 -1.16 3.51
C PHE A 96 7.93 -2.49 2.79
N PHE A 97 8.94 -2.95 2.06
CA PHE A 97 8.89 -4.22 1.35
C PHE A 97 8.73 -5.41 2.31
N LEU A 98 9.58 -5.49 3.34
CA LEU A 98 9.50 -6.54 4.35
C LEU A 98 8.21 -6.44 5.17
N GLY A 99 7.79 -5.22 5.53
CA GLY A 99 6.54 -4.97 6.24
C GLY A 99 5.32 -5.43 5.46
N TYR A 100 5.31 -5.25 4.13
CA TYR A 100 4.25 -5.76 3.25
C TYR A 100 4.12 -7.29 3.35
N PHE A 101 5.24 -8.01 3.22
CA PHE A 101 5.21 -9.48 3.34
C PHE A 101 4.85 -9.94 4.75
N ALA A 102 5.41 -9.33 5.78
CA ALA A 102 5.06 -9.62 7.16
C ALA A 102 3.55 -9.43 7.40
N TRP A 103 2.98 -8.32 6.89
CA TRP A 103 1.57 -8.03 7.00
C TRP A 103 0.69 -9.07 6.32
N HIS A 104 1.02 -9.46 5.08
CA HIS A 104 0.22 -10.39 4.32
C HIS A 104 0.38 -11.85 4.76
N PHE A 105 1.58 -12.28 5.15
CA PHE A 105 1.83 -13.66 5.57
C PHE A 105 1.34 -13.97 6.99
N THR A 106 1.12 -12.96 7.83
CA THR A 106 0.59 -13.15 9.18
C THR A 106 -0.89 -12.80 9.33
N GLY A 107 -1.64 -12.71 8.22
CA GLY A 107 -3.08 -12.43 8.27
C GLY A 107 -3.40 -10.98 8.62
N HIS A 108 -2.97 -10.04 7.77
CA HIS A 108 -3.25 -8.60 7.89
C HIS A 108 -2.90 -8.00 9.25
N GLY A 109 -1.68 -8.29 9.71
CA GLY A 109 -1.11 -7.67 10.92
C GLY A 109 -1.05 -8.57 12.15
N GLY A 110 -1.17 -9.89 12.01
CA GLY A 110 -0.98 -10.82 13.12
C GLY A 110 0.45 -10.85 13.69
N PHE A 111 1.43 -10.23 13.02
CA PHE A 111 2.76 -10.02 13.58
C PHE A 111 2.85 -8.85 14.58
N LEU A 112 1.83 -7.99 14.64
CA LEU A 112 1.82 -6.86 15.58
C LEU A 112 1.43 -7.34 16.98
N PRO A 113 2.14 -6.90 18.04
CA PRO A 113 1.84 -7.30 19.40
C PRO A 113 0.42 -6.86 19.80
N GLY A 114 -0.36 -7.77 20.39
CA GLY A 114 -1.72 -7.49 20.85
C GLY A 114 -2.81 -7.50 19.78
N ARG A 115 -2.52 -7.98 18.56
CA ARG A 115 -3.49 -8.10 17.47
C ARG A 115 -3.65 -9.56 17.03
N GLU A 116 -4.90 -10.02 16.97
CA GLU A 116 -5.24 -11.32 16.38
C GLU A 116 -5.09 -11.29 14.86
N ALA A 117 -4.61 -12.39 14.29
CA ALA A 117 -4.48 -12.54 12.85
C ALA A 117 -5.87 -12.51 12.18
N VAL A 118 -6.06 -11.56 11.26
CA VAL A 118 -7.25 -11.50 10.39
C VAL A 118 -6.91 -12.21 9.08
N SER A 119 -7.03 -13.53 9.09
CA SER A 119 -6.88 -14.37 7.90
C SER A 119 -8.20 -14.51 7.15
N HIS A 120 -8.16 -14.39 5.82
CA HIS A 120 -9.16 -15.08 4.99
C HIS A 120 -8.89 -16.59 5.10
N GLN A 121 -9.92 -17.44 5.02
CA GLN A 121 -9.83 -18.90 5.21
C GLN A 121 -8.96 -19.65 4.17
N VAL A 122 -8.14 -18.94 3.41
CA VAL A 122 -7.25 -19.46 2.37
C VAL A 122 -5.97 -18.63 2.44
N GLY A 123 -4.85 -19.25 2.81
CA GLY A 123 -3.55 -18.62 2.84
C GLY A 123 -3.02 -18.29 1.43
N PRO A 124 -2.00 -17.43 1.29
CA PRO A 124 -1.45 -17.05 -0.02
C PRO A 124 -0.93 -18.23 -0.85
N VAL A 125 -0.37 -19.25 -0.20
CA VAL A 125 0.08 -20.50 -0.85
C VAL A 125 -1.11 -21.33 -1.31
N GLU A 126 -2.15 -21.45 -0.49
CA GLU A 126 -3.38 -22.16 -0.82
C GLU A 126 -4.15 -21.45 -1.94
N ALA A 127 -4.13 -20.11 -2.00
CA ALA A 127 -4.69 -19.35 -3.10
C ALA A 127 -3.95 -19.65 -4.43
N LEU A 128 -2.62 -19.79 -4.41
CA LEU A 128 -1.85 -20.18 -5.61
C LEU A 128 -2.07 -21.64 -6.00
N VAL A 129 -2.17 -22.56 -5.04
CA VAL A 129 -2.45 -23.98 -5.31
C VAL A 129 -3.88 -24.16 -5.81
N VAL A 130 -4.88 -23.54 -5.18
CA VAL A 130 -6.28 -23.59 -5.62
C VAL A 130 -6.46 -22.94 -6.98
N THR A 131 -5.82 -21.78 -7.24
CA THR A 131 -5.92 -21.13 -8.56
C THR A 131 -5.26 -21.98 -9.66
N ASN A 132 -4.13 -22.64 -9.37
CA ASN A 132 -3.45 -23.49 -10.34
C ASN A 132 -4.08 -24.90 -10.50
N PHE A 133 -4.75 -25.45 -9.47
CA PHE A 133 -5.42 -26.76 -9.55
C PHE A 133 -6.90 -26.66 -9.99
N CYS A 134 -7.62 -25.57 -9.67
CA CYS A 134 -9.02 -25.42 -10.12
C CYS A 134 -9.16 -24.92 -11.56
N SER A 135 -8.12 -24.36 -12.19
CA SER A 135 -8.21 -23.90 -13.58
C SER A 135 -8.10 -25.02 -14.63
N VAL A 136 -7.78 -26.27 -14.24
CA VAL A 136 -7.65 -27.43 -15.16
C VAL A 136 -8.90 -28.33 -15.17
N GLY A 137 -9.95 -28.01 -14.39
CA GLY A 137 -11.09 -28.91 -14.17
C GLY A 137 -12.45 -28.51 -14.74
N SER A 138 -12.66 -27.30 -15.24
CA SER A 138 -13.99 -26.84 -15.67
C SER A 138 -14.10 -26.73 -17.19
N ASP A 139 -13.99 -27.87 -17.88
CA ASP A 139 -14.54 -27.98 -19.22
C ASP A 139 -15.60 -29.09 -19.28
N ARG A 140 -16.72 -28.73 -19.91
CA ARG A 140 -17.94 -29.52 -20.18
C ARG A 140 -18.97 -29.68 -19.04
N ARG A 141 -19.97 -28.78 -19.05
CA ARG A 141 -21.33 -29.16 -19.47
C ARG A 141 -22.24 -27.96 -19.75
N PHE A 142 -22.55 -27.80 -21.04
CA PHE A 142 -23.70 -27.10 -21.58
C PHE A 142 -25.01 -27.65 -20.98
N GLY A 143 -25.92 -26.78 -20.55
CA GLY A 143 -27.31 -27.09 -20.18
C GLY A 143 -28.15 -25.81 -20.04
N PRO A 144 -29.39 -25.74 -20.57
CA PRO A 144 -29.93 -24.50 -21.12
C PRO A 144 -30.78 -23.65 -20.16
N ARG A 145 -30.71 -22.33 -20.38
CA ARG A 145 -31.71 -21.26 -20.18
C ARG A 145 -32.92 -21.58 -19.25
N GLY A 146 -32.92 -20.97 -18.07
CA GLY A 146 -34.12 -20.68 -17.27
C GLY A 146 -34.19 -19.20 -16.91
N ARG A 147 -35.16 -18.49 -17.49
CA ARG A 147 -35.55 -17.10 -17.22
C ARG A 147 -36.52 -17.07 -16.02
N SER A 148 -36.33 -16.15 -15.07
CA SER A 148 -37.39 -15.40 -14.33
C SER A 148 -36.74 -14.70 -13.12
N SER A 149 -36.59 -13.37 -13.13
CA SER A 149 -37.58 -12.33 -12.80
C SER A 149 -37.38 -11.80 -11.36
N ILE A 150 -36.88 -10.58 -11.33
CA ILE A 150 -37.02 -9.53 -10.32
C ILE A 150 -38.31 -9.70 -9.47
N SER A 151 -38.18 -9.72 -8.15
CA SER A 151 -39.31 -9.41 -7.23
C SER A 151 -38.83 -8.58 -6.02
N TRP A 152 -38.77 -7.26 -6.21
CA TRP A 152 -38.60 -6.25 -5.15
C TRP A 152 -39.93 -5.81 -4.52
N ALA A 153 -40.96 -6.67 -4.48
CA ALA A 153 -42.29 -6.29 -4.02
C ALA A 153 -42.94 -7.39 -3.19
N GLN A 154 -42.48 -7.57 -1.95
CA GLN A 154 -43.23 -8.37 -0.95
C GLN A 154 -42.86 -8.04 0.51
N LYS A 155 -42.71 -6.76 0.85
CA LYS A 155 -42.52 -6.33 2.25
C LYS A 155 -43.42 -5.17 2.68
N GLU A 156 -44.67 -5.20 2.23
CA GLU A 156 -45.76 -4.43 2.83
C GLU A 156 -46.96 -5.35 3.00
N LEU A 157 -47.69 -5.16 4.11
CA LEU A 157 -48.88 -5.91 4.57
C LEU A 157 -48.63 -7.09 5.52
N ARG A 158 -48.11 -6.80 6.72
CA ARG A 158 -48.55 -7.50 7.94
C ARG A 158 -48.18 -6.70 9.19
N THR A 159 -49.11 -5.88 9.70
CA THR A 159 -49.37 -5.61 11.14
C THR A 159 -50.39 -4.45 11.26
N THR A 160 -51.66 -4.78 11.13
CA THR A 160 -52.78 -4.05 11.73
C THR A 160 -53.75 -5.09 12.26
N VAL A 161 -53.74 -5.27 13.58
CA VAL A 161 -54.88 -5.70 14.39
C VAL A 161 -54.82 -4.86 15.65
#